data_AF-A0A239B749-F1
#
_entry.id   AF-A0A239B749-F1
#
_cell.length_a   1.000
_cell.length_b   1.000
_cell.length_c   1.000
_cell.angle_alpha   90.00
_cell.angle_beta   90.00
_cell.angle_gamma   90.00
#
_symmetry.space_group_name_H-M   'P 1'
#
loop_
_entity.id
_entity.type
_entity.pdbx_description
1 polymer ?
#
loop_
_entity_poly.entity_id
_entity_poly.type
_entity_poly.pdbx_seq_one_letter_code
_entity_poly.pdbx_strand_id
1 'polypeptide(L)'
;MPPRYVALITVAAFSGLRWGELAALRRCDVDAQAGTVRVPRKLAALKSGLEFGSPKSAAGIRVVALPAMARQALTRHLADFTGAGPEALVFTADKDMPLRTGNFRRAVKWSKALADAGMPAGFHFHDLGTPETASRRRAAPAPGS
;
A
#
# COMPACT_ATOMS: atom_id res chain seq x y z
N MET A 1 1.33 3.31 -15.60
CA MET A 1 1.84 3.24 -14.21
C MET A 1 2.80 2.06 -14.10
N PRO A 2 3.97 2.18 -13.43
CA PRO A 2 4.89 1.05 -13.28
C PRO A 2 4.26 -0.13 -12.52
N PRO A 3 4.46 -1.39 -12.95
CA PRO A 3 3.83 -2.57 -12.33
C PRO A 3 4.07 -2.70 -10.82
N ARG A 4 5.26 -2.33 -10.35
CA ARG A 4 5.65 -2.38 -8.92
C ARG A 4 4.79 -1.54 -7.98
N TYR A 5 4.00 -0.60 -8.51
CA TYR A 5 3.14 0.28 -7.70
C TYR A 5 1.65 -0.12 -7.72
N VAL A 6 1.27 -1.09 -8.55
CA VAL A 6 -0.13 -1.53 -8.68
C VAL A 6 -0.63 -2.15 -7.37
N ALA A 7 0.16 -3.04 -6.77
CA ALA A 7 -0.21 -3.66 -5.50
C ALA A 7 -0.22 -2.66 -4.34
N LEU A 8 0.70 -1.68 -4.32
CA LEU A 8 0.72 -0.62 -3.31
C LEU A 8 -0.60 0.17 -3.30
N ILE A 9 -1.05 0.61 -4.48
CA ILE A 9 -2.28 1.41 -4.61
C ILE A 9 -3.52 0.56 -4.33
N THR A 10 -3.53 -0.69 -4.80
CA THR A 10 -4.64 -1.61 -4.57
C THR A 10 -4.77 -1.91 -3.08
N VAL A 11 -3.68 -2.27 -2.40
CA VAL A 11 -3.70 -2.51 -0.95
C VAL A 11 -4.09 -1.24 -0.20
N ALA A 12 -3.54 -0.07 -0.55
CA ALA A 12 -3.94 1.20 0.08
C ALA A 12 -5.44 1.48 -0.06
N ALA A 13 -6.01 1.18 -1.23
CA ALA A 13 -7.43 1.38 -1.51
C ALA A 13 -8.36 0.49 -0.66
N PHE A 14 -7.92 -0.71 -0.28
CA PHE A 14 -8.77 -1.69 0.41
C PHE A 14 -8.44 -1.92 1.89
N SER A 15 -7.30 -1.43 2.36
CA SER A 15 -6.81 -1.73 3.72
C SER A 15 -6.96 -0.59 4.73
N GLY A 16 -7.15 0.65 4.26
CA GLY A 16 -7.11 1.84 5.13
C GLY A 16 -5.74 2.09 5.78
N LEU A 17 -4.68 1.44 5.29
CA LEU A 17 -3.32 1.63 5.78
C LEU A 17 -2.76 2.97 5.32
N ARG A 18 -2.06 3.64 6.22
CA ARG A 18 -1.37 4.88 5.92
C ARG A 18 -0.08 4.60 5.16
N TRP A 19 0.43 5.62 4.46
CA TRP A 19 1.70 5.55 3.72
C TRP A 19 2.84 4.92 4.53
N GLY A 20 3.04 5.39 5.76
CA GLY A 20 4.11 4.87 6.63
C GLY A 20 3.91 3.41 7.03
N GLU A 21 2.68 2.94 7.18
CA GLU A 21 2.40 1.53 7.49
C GLU A 21 2.71 0.64 6.29
N LEU A 22 2.29 1.06 5.09
CA LEU A 22 2.60 0.36 3.83
C LEU A 22 4.10 0.34 3.55
N ALA A 23 4.78 1.47 3.74
CA ALA A 23 6.22 1.60 3.51
C ALA A 23 7.08 0.84 4.53
N ALA A 24 6.50 0.41 5.66
CA ALA A 24 7.20 -0.39 6.67
C ALA A 24 6.83 -1.87 6.66
N LEU A 25 5.92 -2.28 5.77
CA LEU A 25 5.43 -3.64 5.69
C LEU A 25 6.53 -4.58 5.19
N ARG A 26 6.75 -5.68 5.91
CA ARG A 26 7.70 -6.72 5.53
C ARG A 26 6.99 -7.96 5.04
N ARG A 27 7.75 -8.84 4.37
CA ARG A 27 7.25 -10.14 3.89
C ARG A 27 6.66 -10.98 5.03
N CYS A 28 7.29 -10.99 6.21
CA CYS A 28 6.79 -11.70 7.40
C CYS A 28 5.49 -11.12 7.97
N ASP A 29 5.13 -9.89 7.60
CA ASP A 29 3.91 -9.24 8.05
C ASP A 29 2.70 -9.59 7.14
N VAL A 30 2.91 -10.31 6.04
CA VAL A 30 1.87 -10.68 5.06
C VAL A 30 1.58 -12.18 5.10
N ASP A 31 0.31 -12.52 5.34
CA ASP A 31 -0.20 -13.86 5.08
C ASP A 31 -0.96 -13.84 3.74
N ALA A 32 -0.27 -14.25 2.67
CA ALA A 32 -0.85 -14.30 1.34
C ALA A 32 -1.92 -15.39 1.17
N GLN A 33 -1.89 -16.43 2.00
CA GLN A 33 -2.88 -17.51 1.95
C GLN A 33 -4.20 -17.04 2.56
N ALA A 34 -4.13 -16.54 3.80
CA ALA A 34 -5.28 -15.98 4.50
C ALA A 34 -5.73 -14.62 3.92
N GLY A 35 -4.89 -13.97 3.12
CA GLY A 35 -5.17 -12.64 2.58
C GLY A 35 -5.16 -11.57 3.66
N THR A 36 -4.26 -11.67 4.64
CA THR A 36 -4.19 -10.72 5.75
C THR A 36 -2.84 -10.01 5.84
N VAL A 37 -2.86 -8.81 6.42
CA VAL A 37 -1.68 -7.98 6.62
C VAL A 37 -1.62 -7.55 8.07
N ARG A 38 -0.52 -7.89 8.75
CA ARG A 38 -0.20 -7.45 10.11
C ARG A 38 0.48 -6.10 10.05
N VAL A 39 0.13 -5.20 10.97
CA VAL A 39 0.67 -3.82 10.96
C VAL A 39 1.46 -3.55 12.24
N PRO A 40 2.70 -4.05 12.35
CA PRO A 40 3.46 -3.94 13.58
C PRO A 40 4.08 -2.56 13.78
N ARG A 41 4.40 -1.82 12.71
CA ARG A 41 5.11 -0.55 12.79
C ARG A 41 4.78 0.37 11.60
N LYS A 42 5.38 1.56 11.60
CA LYS A 42 5.28 2.53 10.52
C LYS A 42 6.65 3.14 10.22
N LEU A 43 6.86 3.55 8.98
CA LEU A 43 7.98 4.35 8.54
C LEU A 43 7.63 5.83 8.70
N ALA A 44 8.44 6.57 9.45
CA ALA A 44 8.33 8.01 9.61
C ALA A 44 9.37 8.72 8.73
N ALA A 45 8.98 9.84 8.14
CA ALA A 45 9.92 10.76 7.51
C ALA A 45 10.27 11.86 8.51
N LEU A 46 11.51 11.85 8.99
CA LEU A 46 12.10 12.85 9.88
C LEU A 46 13.03 13.78 9.11
N LYS A 47 13.45 14.88 9.74
CA LYS A 47 14.46 15.79 9.16
C LYS A 47 15.78 15.08 8.86
N SER A 48 16.15 14.09 9.67
CA SER A 48 17.37 13.28 9.53
C SER A 48 17.28 12.16 8.48
N GLY A 49 16.08 11.82 7.98
CA GLY A 49 15.89 10.72 7.05
C GLY A 49 14.62 9.92 7.28
N LEU A 50 14.63 8.67 6.85
CA LEU A 50 13.53 7.73 7.09
C LEU A 50 13.86 6.88 8.31
N GLU A 51 12.92 6.78 9.24
CA GLU A 51 13.08 6.01 10.46
C GLU A 51 11.93 5.02 10.63
N PHE A 52 12.26 3.76 10.87
CA PHE A 52 11.26 2.77 11.24
C PHE A 52 10.91 2.97 12.71
N GLY A 53 9.65 3.31 12.99
CA GLY A 53 9.17 3.39 14.36
C GLY A 53 9.25 2.03 15.05
N SER A 54 9.32 2.06 16.39
CA SER A 54 9.31 0.86 17.20
C SER A 54 8.11 -0.04 16.87
N PRO A 55 8.29 -1.37 16.86
CA PRO A 55 7.17 -2.29 16.82
C PRO A 55 6.18 -1.95 17.94
N LYS A 56 4.90 -1.88 17.60
CA LYS A 56 3.83 -1.82 18.57
C LYS A 56 3.88 -3.06 19.46
N SER A 57 3.41 -2.93 20.69
CA SER A 57 3.15 -4.09 21.54
C SER A 57 2.22 -5.08 20.83
N ALA A 58 2.30 -6.37 21.16
CA ALA A 58 1.46 -7.40 20.52
C ALA A 58 -0.04 -7.05 20.55
N ALA A 59 -0.53 -6.47 21.65
CA ALA A 59 -1.91 -5.99 21.80
C ALA A 59 -2.26 -4.78 20.90
N GLY A 60 -1.27 -4.00 20.46
CA GLY A 60 -1.46 -2.85 19.56
C GLY A 60 -1.33 -3.18 18.07
N ILE A 61 -1.00 -4.43 17.71
CA ILE A 61 -0.91 -4.87 16.31
C ILE A 61 -2.31 -5.20 15.83
N ARG A 62 -2.77 -4.46 14.82
CA ARG A 62 -3.98 -4.80 14.08
C ARG A 62 -3.66 -5.70 12.88
N VAL A 63 -4.60 -6.58 12.56
CA VAL A 63 -4.59 -7.40 11.35
C VAL A 63 -5.68 -6.88 10.42
N VAL A 64 -5.33 -6.65 9.16
CA VAL A 64 -6.26 -6.16 8.13
C VAL A 64 -6.48 -7.28 7.11
N ALA A 65 -7.74 -7.67 6.92
CA ALA A 65 -8.13 -8.59 5.86
C ALA A 65 -8.23 -7.84 4.52
N LEU A 66 -7.70 -8.46 3.46
CA LEU A 66 -7.73 -7.92 2.10
C LEU A 66 -8.76 -8.68 1.26
N PRO A 67 -9.57 -7.99 0.43
CA PRO A 67 -10.42 -8.66 -0.53
C PRO A 67 -9.58 -9.39 -1.61
N ALA A 68 -10.20 -10.35 -2.30
CA ALA A 68 -9.52 -11.22 -3.27
C ALA A 68 -8.67 -10.46 -4.30
N MET A 69 -9.16 -9.32 -4.81
CA MET A 69 -8.44 -8.49 -5.77
C MET A 69 -7.14 -7.91 -5.19
N ALA A 70 -7.18 -7.40 -3.95
CA ALA A 70 -5.99 -6.88 -3.27
C ALA A 70 -5.02 -8.01 -2.90
N ARG A 71 -5.55 -9.17 -2.48
CA ARG A 71 -4.74 -10.37 -2.24
C ARG A 71 -3.99 -10.80 -3.49
N GLN A 72 -4.67 -10.91 -4.63
CA GLN A 72 -4.05 -11.33 -5.89
C GLN A 72 -2.96 -10.35 -6.35
N ALA A 73 -3.23 -9.05 -6.26
CA ALA A 73 -2.23 -8.03 -6.58
C ALA A 73 -1.00 -8.14 -5.66
N LEU A 74 -1.23 -8.34 -4.35
CA LEU A 74 -0.17 -8.50 -3.36
C LEU A 74 0.65 -9.77 -3.59
N THR A 75 0.01 -10.90 -3.90
CA THR A 75 0.71 -12.17 -4.19
C THR A 75 1.63 -12.04 -5.41
N ARG A 76 1.16 -11.42 -6.50
CA ARG A 76 2.00 -11.17 -7.68
C ARG A 76 3.19 -10.28 -7.33
N HIS A 77 2.93 -9.20 -6.59
CA HIS A 77 3.98 -8.28 -6.15
C HIS A 77 5.05 -8.95 -5.29
N LEU A 78 4.66 -9.82 -4.37
CA LEU A 78 5.58 -10.58 -3.52
C LEU A 78 6.48 -11.56 -4.30
N ALA A 79 6.06 -11.99 -5.48
CA ALA A 79 6.83 -12.86 -6.36
C ALA A 79 7.81 -12.06 -7.23
N ASP A 80 7.35 -10.92 -7.77
CA ASP A 80 8.08 -10.17 -8.79
C ASP A 80 9.02 -9.10 -8.22
N PHE A 81 8.70 -8.53 -7.04
CA PHE A 81 9.33 -7.30 -6.55
C PHE A 81 9.79 -7.34 -5.09
N THR A 82 9.59 -8.44 -4.37
CA THR A 82 9.95 -8.55 -2.95
C THR A 82 11.01 -9.62 -2.75
N GLY A 83 12.06 -9.30 -2.00
CA GLY A 83 13.09 -10.27 -1.62
C GLY A 83 12.51 -11.49 -0.87
N ALA A 84 13.22 -12.62 -0.93
CA ALA A 84 12.76 -13.87 -0.32
C ALA A 84 12.80 -13.87 1.22
N GLY A 85 13.62 -12.99 1.82
CA GLY A 85 13.81 -12.94 3.27
C GLY A 85 12.57 -12.41 4.03
N PRO A 86 12.35 -12.86 5.28
CA PRO A 86 11.21 -12.43 6.09
C PRO A 86 11.20 -10.92 6.36
N GLU A 87 12.36 -10.31 6.51
CA GLU A 87 12.53 -8.88 6.77
C GLU A 87 12.52 -8.01 5.51
N ALA A 88 12.38 -8.61 4.32
CA ALA A 88 12.32 -7.86 3.07
C ALA A 88 11.08 -6.96 3.06
N LEU A 89 11.28 -5.68 2.73
CA LEU A 89 10.18 -4.75 2.55
C LEU A 89 9.31 -5.19 1.38
N VAL A 90 7.99 -5.24 1.60
CA VAL A 90 7.03 -5.59 0.55
C VAL A 90 7.07 -4.52 -0.53
N PHE A 91 6.92 -3.25 -0.13
CA PHE A 91 6.86 -2.13 -1.07
C PHE A 91 8.12 -1.27 -0.97
N THR A 92 8.87 -1.23 -2.06
CA THR A 92 10.08 -0.42 -2.22
C THR A 92 9.94 0.57 -3.37
N ALA A 93 10.82 1.57 -3.41
CA ALA A 93 11.14 2.30 -4.63
C ALA A 93 12.12 1.47 -5.49
N ASP A 94 12.53 2.01 -6.63
CA ASP A 94 13.56 1.37 -7.45
C ASP A 94 14.84 1.10 -6.64
N LYS A 95 15.58 0.06 -7.03
CA LYS A 95 16.80 -0.41 -6.33
C LYS A 95 16.56 -0.77 -4.85
N ASP A 96 15.37 -1.28 -4.53
CA ASP A 96 14.98 -1.75 -3.19
C ASP A 96 15.07 -0.70 -2.07
N MET A 97 15.09 0.57 -2.45
CA MET A 97 15.13 1.67 -1.49
C MET A 97 13.79 1.85 -0.79
N PRO A 98 13.76 2.31 0.48
CA PRO A 98 12.52 2.62 1.16
C PRO A 98 11.65 3.63 0.40
N LEU A 99 10.34 3.43 0.44
CA LEU A 99 9.37 4.28 -0.25
C LEU A 99 9.40 5.72 0.26
N ARG A 100 9.65 6.65 -0.66
CA ARG A 100 9.48 8.10 -0.45
C ARG A 100 8.29 8.62 -1.25
N THR A 101 7.41 9.38 -0.59
CA THR A 101 6.18 9.90 -1.20
C THR A 101 6.45 10.72 -2.47
N GLY A 102 7.49 11.55 -2.47
CA GLY A 102 7.87 12.36 -3.63
C GLY A 102 8.26 11.51 -4.85
N ASN A 103 9.12 10.50 -4.65
CA ASN A 103 9.58 9.62 -5.73
C ASN A 103 8.42 8.81 -6.32
N PHE A 104 7.56 8.27 -5.46
CA PHE A 104 6.37 7.55 -5.89
C PHE A 104 5.43 8.44 -6.73
N ARG A 105 5.08 9.64 -6.22
CA ARG A 105 4.17 10.56 -6.91
C ARG A 105 4.67 10.90 -8.31
N ARG A 106 5.98 11.12 -8.45
CA ARG A 106 6.63 11.35 -9.75
C ARG A 106 6.57 10.10 -10.64
N ALA A 107 6.93 8.93 -10.10
CA ALA A 107 7.00 7.67 -10.86
C ALA A 107 5.63 7.24 -11.42
N VAL A 108 4.55 7.45 -10.67
CA VAL A 108 3.19 7.10 -11.13
C VAL A 108 2.48 8.23 -11.86
N LYS A 109 3.12 9.39 -12.04
CA LYS A 109 2.50 10.62 -12.57
C LYS A 109 1.21 10.96 -11.83
N TRP A 110 1.26 10.97 -10.50
CA TRP A 110 0.09 11.02 -9.61
C TRP A 110 -0.96 12.07 -9.99
N SER A 111 -0.55 13.33 -10.19
CA SER A 111 -1.49 14.40 -10.56
C SER A 111 -2.21 14.14 -11.88
N LYS A 112 -1.49 13.58 -12.88
CA LYS A 112 -2.10 13.19 -14.15
C LYS A 112 -3.03 12.00 -13.96
N ALA A 113 -2.62 10.99 -13.19
CA ALA A 113 -3.45 9.82 -12.92
C ALA A 113 -4.76 10.18 -12.20
N LEU A 114 -4.71 11.16 -11.28
CA LEU A 114 -5.92 11.68 -10.62
C LEU A 114 -6.83 12.43 -11.61
N ALA A 115 -6.26 13.28 -12.47
CA ALA A 115 -7.02 13.99 -13.48
C ALA A 115 -7.68 13.03 -14.48
N ASP A 116 -6.94 12.04 -14.97
CA ASP A 116 -7.44 11.02 -15.90
C ASP A 116 -8.53 10.14 -15.24
N ALA A 117 -8.51 9.99 -13.91
CA ALA A 117 -9.50 9.26 -13.12
C ALA A 117 -10.69 10.12 -12.62
N GLY A 118 -10.74 11.40 -12.98
CA GLY A 118 -11.80 12.32 -12.54
C GLY A 118 -11.79 12.62 -11.03
N MET A 119 -10.65 12.44 -10.37
CA MET A 119 -10.51 12.68 -8.93
C MET A 119 -10.31 14.18 -8.64
N PRO A 120 -10.79 14.68 -7.48
CA PRO A 120 -10.66 16.08 -7.14
C PRO A 120 -9.20 16.52 -7.00
N ALA A 121 -8.94 17.78 -7.36
CA ALA A 121 -7.67 18.42 -7.07
C ALA A 121 -7.42 18.40 -5.55
N GLY A 122 -6.23 17.94 -5.14
CA GLY A 122 -5.89 17.77 -3.73
C GLY A 122 -6.06 16.35 -3.19
N PHE A 123 -6.60 15.40 -3.95
CA PHE A 123 -6.70 14.00 -3.51
C PHE A 123 -5.31 13.44 -3.15
N HIS A 124 -5.18 13.00 -1.91
CA HIS A 124 -3.95 12.49 -1.33
C HIS A 124 -3.95 10.96 -1.27
N PHE A 125 -2.75 10.40 -1.13
CA PHE A 125 -2.59 8.95 -1.07
C PHE A 125 -3.38 8.32 0.10
N HIS A 126 -3.51 9.02 1.23
CA HIS A 126 -4.27 8.52 2.36
C HIS A 126 -5.79 8.54 2.14
N ASP A 127 -6.28 9.27 1.14
CA ASP A 127 -7.70 9.30 0.77
C ASP A 127 -8.12 8.03 0.03
N LEU A 128 -7.17 7.24 -0.48
CA LEU A 128 -7.46 5.96 -1.15
C LEU A 128 -8.26 5.02 -0.26
N GLY A 129 -8.00 5.02 1.06
CA GLY A 129 -8.57 4.08 2.03
C GLY A 129 -9.63 4.68 2.94
N THR A 130 -10.13 5.90 2.68
CA THR A 130 -11.18 6.50 3.50
C THR A 130 -12.53 5.82 3.29
N PRO A 131 -13.45 5.86 4.28
CA PRO A 131 -14.80 5.32 4.14
C PRO A 131 -15.55 5.90 2.95
N GLU A 132 -15.33 7.19 2.64
CA GLU A 132 -15.93 7.88 1.50
C GLU A 132 -15.53 7.24 0.16
N THR A 133 -14.24 6.94 0.00
CA THR A 133 -13.72 6.25 -1.18
C THR A 133 -14.16 4.78 -1.22
N ALA A 134 -14.35 4.14 -0.07
CA ALA A 134 -14.88 2.78 0.03
C ALA A 134 -16.36 2.67 -0.36
N SER A 135 -17.18 3.67 -0.03
CA SER A 135 -18.61 3.75 -0.41
C SER A 135 -18.78 3.81 -1.93
N ARG A 136 -17.95 4.61 -2.62
CA ARG A 136 -17.93 4.71 -4.09
C ARG A 136 -17.57 3.38 -4.80
N ARG A 137 -16.84 2.48 -4.13
CA ARG A 137 -16.46 1.15 -4.68
C ARG A 137 -17.59 0.13 -4.65
N ARG A 138 -18.54 0.22 -3.71
CA ARG A 138 -19.72 -0.68 -3.67
C ARG A 138 -20.77 -0.34 -4.72
N ALA A 139 -20.72 0.88 -5.27
CA ALA A 139 -21.68 1.37 -6.25
C ALA A 139 -21.25 1.13 -7.72
N ALA A 140 -20.04 0.60 -7.98
CA ALA A 140 -19.62 0.26 -9.33
C ALA A 140 -20.31 -1.04 -9.77
N PRO A 141 -21.12 -1.05 -10.85
CA PRO A 141 -21.68 -2.28 -11.38
C PRO A 141 -20.54 -3.20 -11.82
N ALA A 142 -20.68 -4.51 -11.58
CA ALA A 142 -19.78 -5.51 -12.13
C ALA A 142 -19.70 -5.33 -13.66
N PRO A 143 -18.50 -5.34 -14.27
CA PRO A 143 -18.41 -5.38 -15.72
C PRO A 143 -19.15 -6.64 -16.19
N GLY A 144 -20.09 -6.41 -17.12
CA GLY A 144 -21.16 -7.33 -17.49
C GLY A 144 -20.71 -8.76 -17.77
N SER A 145 -21.56 -9.68 -17.31
CA SER A 145 -21.69 -11.05 -17.83
C SER A 145 -22.36 -11.05 -19.20
#